data_AF-A0A947DKA1-F1
#
_entry.id   AF-A0A947DKA1-F1
#
_cell.length_a   1.000
_cell.length_b   1.000
_cell.length_c   1.000
_cell.angle_alpha   90.00
_cell.angle_beta   90.00
_cell.angle_gamma   90.00
#
_symmetry.space_group_name_H-M   'P 1'
#
loop_
_entity.id
_entity.type
_entity.pdbx_description
1 polymer ?
#
loop_
_entity_poly.entity_id
_entity_poly.type
_entity_poly.pdbx_seq_one_letter_code
_entity_poly.pdbx_strand_id
1 'polypeptide(L)'
;MSTSWTSVRFDHAATTGACSTCHNGTKATGKPANHIPTSNVCDDCHVVTSWANARFDHNGVTATCSTCHNGAQATGKPANHISTSAQCDSCHSTLAWTPARFDHANVSGSCSTCHNGTQATGKPTNHFSTSLQCDECHATSTWTPLTFRHSSADYPGDHRGNLTCRSCHTTNAQAVTWTTPAYQPDCAGCHANDFRSDPHKKWESPTTVRYTVSELRDCSGACHIYTNSSMTQIKETRNSEHRVNDAGFD
;
A
#
# COMPACT_ATOMS: atom_id res chain seq x y z
N MET A 1 -28.73 77.06 -10.03
CA MET A 1 -27.51 76.40 -10.52
C MET A 1 -27.87 74.96 -10.84
N SER A 2 -28.01 74.62 -12.12
CA SER A 2 -28.33 73.26 -12.57
C SER A 2 -27.01 72.53 -12.83
N THR A 3 -26.61 71.63 -11.93
CA THR A 3 -25.52 70.69 -12.19
C THR A 3 -26.11 69.50 -12.94
N SER A 4 -26.41 69.70 -14.22
CA SER A 4 -26.69 68.60 -15.14
C SER A 4 -25.36 67.96 -15.50
N TRP A 5 -25.05 66.82 -14.88
CA TRP A 5 -23.94 65.98 -15.31
C TRP A 5 -24.40 65.22 -16.54
N THR A 6 -23.96 65.65 -17.72
CA THR A 6 -24.02 64.83 -18.92
C THR A 6 -23.26 63.54 -18.68
N SER A 7 -23.91 62.41 -18.91
CA SER A 7 -23.23 61.11 -18.93
C SER A 7 -22.21 61.13 -20.07
N VAL A 8 -20.92 61.23 -19.74
CA VAL A 8 -19.84 61.19 -20.71
C VAL A 8 -19.49 59.72 -20.95
N ARG A 9 -19.73 59.23 -22.18
CA ARG A 9 -19.24 57.93 -22.61
C ARG A 9 -17.74 58.05 -22.89
N PHE A 10 -16.93 57.39 -22.07
CA PHE A 10 -15.49 57.29 -22.29
C PHE A 10 -15.17 56.23 -23.34
N ASP A 11 -14.34 56.57 -24.33
CA ASP A 11 -13.86 55.65 -25.37
C ASP A 11 -12.42 55.21 -25.07
N HIS A 12 -12.24 53.90 -24.80
CA HIS A 12 -10.93 53.33 -24.52
C HIS A 12 -10.03 53.30 -25.76
N ALA A 13 -10.58 53.32 -26.98
CA ALA A 13 -9.80 53.26 -28.22
C ALA A 13 -8.92 54.50 -28.44
N ALA A 14 -9.27 55.64 -27.83
CA ALA A 14 -8.51 56.88 -27.91
C ALA A 14 -7.43 57.02 -26.83
N THR A 15 -7.25 56.00 -25.97
CA THR A 15 -6.32 56.08 -24.83
C THR A 15 -4.92 55.61 -25.22
N THR A 16 -3.90 56.40 -24.88
CA THR A 16 -2.47 56.10 -25.18
C THR A 16 -1.62 55.83 -23.94
N GLY A 17 -2.21 55.89 -22.74
CA GLY A 17 -1.53 55.66 -21.47
C GLY A 17 -1.71 54.23 -20.94
N ALA A 18 -0.79 53.78 -20.07
CA ALA A 18 -0.89 52.47 -19.43
C ALA A 18 -2.15 52.38 -18.56
N CYS A 19 -2.84 51.24 -18.59
CA CYS A 19 -4.12 51.06 -17.89
C CYS A 19 -4.03 51.44 -16.39
N SER A 20 -2.91 51.09 -15.73
CA SER A 20 -2.67 51.33 -14.30
C SER A 20 -2.60 52.82 -13.91
N THR A 21 -2.38 53.74 -14.85
CA THR A 21 -2.38 55.19 -14.55
C THR A 21 -3.78 55.72 -14.24
N CYS A 22 -4.81 55.07 -14.80
CA CYS A 22 -6.22 55.40 -14.57
C CYS A 22 -6.89 54.38 -13.64
N HIS A 23 -6.66 53.08 -13.86
CA HIS A 23 -7.21 51.98 -13.06
C HIS A 23 -6.36 51.71 -11.81
N ASN A 24 -6.24 52.73 -10.95
CA ASN A 24 -5.45 52.72 -9.72
C ASN A 24 -6.30 52.57 -8.44
N GLY A 25 -7.61 52.35 -8.58
CA GLY A 25 -8.55 52.27 -7.45
C GLY A 25 -9.01 53.63 -6.92
N THR A 26 -8.49 54.74 -7.44
CA THR A 26 -8.92 56.10 -7.10
C THR A 26 -9.61 56.80 -8.27
N LYS A 27 -8.98 56.84 -9.45
CA LYS A 27 -9.54 57.48 -10.66
C LYS A 27 -10.55 56.59 -11.37
N ALA A 28 -10.24 55.30 -11.47
CA ALA A 28 -11.11 54.25 -11.97
C ALA A 28 -10.86 52.97 -11.16
N THR A 29 -11.78 52.01 -11.28
CA THR A 29 -11.68 50.70 -10.62
C THR A 29 -10.33 50.06 -10.92
N GLY A 30 -9.54 49.76 -9.90
CA GLY A 30 -8.29 49.03 -10.03
C GLY A 30 -8.47 47.52 -10.03
N LYS A 31 -7.38 46.78 -9.79
CA LYS A 31 -7.43 45.33 -9.58
C LYS A 31 -8.34 45.00 -8.37
N PRO A 32 -9.41 44.21 -8.52
CA PRO A 32 -10.25 43.82 -7.38
C PRO A 32 -9.47 42.91 -6.42
N ALA A 33 -9.99 42.72 -5.20
CA ALA A 33 -9.32 41.92 -4.16
C ALA A 33 -9.09 40.46 -4.57
N ASN A 34 -9.90 39.91 -5.48
CA ASN A 34 -9.78 38.56 -6.02
C ASN A 34 -8.93 38.50 -7.31
N HIS A 35 -8.29 39.59 -7.72
CA HIS A 35 -7.37 39.58 -8.86
C HIS A 35 -6.12 38.77 -8.52
N ILE A 36 -5.61 38.01 -9.48
CA ILE A 36 -4.35 37.26 -9.33
C ILE A 36 -3.20 38.24 -9.03
N PRO A 37 -2.39 38.03 -7.98
CA PRO A 37 -1.22 38.87 -7.73
C PRO A 37 -0.27 38.84 -8.94
N THR A 38 -0.08 39.98 -9.60
CA THR A 38 0.79 40.09 -10.77
C THR A 38 1.33 41.50 -10.93
N SER A 39 2.60 41.59 -11.34
CA SER A 39 3.25 42.83 -11.78
C SER A 39 3.14 43.07 -13.29
N ASN A 40 2.55 42.13 -14.04
CA ASN A 40 2.37 42.26 -15.49
C ASN A 40 1.46 43.46 -15.83
N VAL A 41 1.65 43.97 -17.04
CA VAL A 41 0.77 45.01 -17.58
C VAL A 41 -0.59 44.40 -17.93
N CYS A 42 -1.64 45.23 -17.92
CA CYS A 42 -3.00 44.72 -18.11
C CYS A 42 -3.18 44.05 -19.48
N ASP A 43 -2.50 44.55 -20.51
CA ASP A 43 -2.60 44.06 -21.90
C ASP A 43 -2.05 42.63 -22.08
N ASP A 44 -1.24 42.13 -21.13
CA ASP A 44 -0.74 40.74 -21.16
C ASP A 44 -1.87 39.72 -20.95
N CYS A 45 -2.94 40.14 -20.25
CA CYS A 45 -4.06 39.27 -19.87
C CYS A 45 -5.40 39.75 -20.44
N HIS A 46 -5.64 41.06 -20.47
CA HIS A 46 -6.94 41.64 -20.83
C HIS A 46 -6.89 42.30 -22.19
N VAL A 47 -7.96 42.14 -22.96
CA VAL A 47 -8.22 42.94 -24.16
C VAL A 47 -9.43 43.83 -23.91
N VAL A 48 -9.37 45.07 -24.39
CA VAL A 48 -10.40 46.09 -24.14
C VAL A 48 -11.80 45.67 -24.62
N THR A 49 -11.88 44.87 -25.67
CA THR A 49 -13.15 44.35 -26.22
C THR A 49 -13.73 43.18 -25.43
N SER A 50 -12.96 42.57 -24.53
CA SER A 50 -13.37 41.42 -23.73
C SER A 50 -12.73 41.44 -22.33
N TRP A 51 -12.85 42.57 -21.64
CA TRP A 51 -12.11 42.81 -20.40
C TRP A 51 -12.35 41.76 -19.31
N ALA A 52 -13.57 41.23 -19.22
CA ALA A 52 -13.91 40.17 -18.27
C ALA A 52 -13.21 38.83 -18.55
N ASN A 53 -12.80 38.59 -19.79
CA ASN A 53 -12.13 37.36 -20.21
C ASN A 53 -10.63 37.59 -20.26
N ALA A 54 -9.97 37.37 -19.12
CA ALA A 54 -8.52 37.38 -19.05
C ALA A 54 -7.93 36.11 -19.68
N ARG A 55 -6.90 36.26 -20.52
CA ARG A 55 -6.03 35.17 -20.93
C ARG A 55 -4.97 34.97 -19.84
N PHE A 56 -4.80 33.72 -19.42
CA PHE A 56 -3.69 33.33 -18.55
C PHE A 56 -2.78 32.35 -19.29
N ASP A 57 -1.48 32.51 -19.11
CA ASP A 57 -0.45 31.64 -19.67
C ASP A 57 0.43 31.12 -18.53
N HIS A 58 0.72 29.82 -18.52
CA HIS A 58 1.59 29.22 -17.52
C HIS A 58 3.08 29.45 -17.83
N ASN A 59 3.41 29.97 -19.01
CA ASN A 59 4.78 30.27 -19.37
C ASN A 59 5.37 31.33 -18.43
N GLY A 60 6.52 31.03 -17.82
CA GLY A 60 7.18 31.91 -16.84
C GLY A 60 6.63 31.84 -15.42
N VAL A 61 5.68 30.94 -15.11
CA VAL A 61 5.28 30.67 -13.73
C VAL A 61 6.41 29.94 -13.00
N THR A 62 6.92 30.56 -11.92
CA THR A 62 7.99 29.99 -11.07
C THR A 62 7.47 29.47 -9.73
N ALA A 63 6.24 29.81 -9.36
CA ALA A 63 5.58 29.31 -8.16
C ALA A 63 5.09 27.86 -8.35
N THR A 64 4.93 27.11 -7.26
CA THR A 64 4.39 25.75 -7.34
C THR A 64 2.90 25.77 -7.65
N CYS A 65 2.42 24.77 -8.40
CA CYS A 65 1.02 24.72 -8.85
C CYS A 65 0.04 24.89 -7.67
N SER A 66 0.31 24.23 -6.54
CA SER A 66 -0.54 24.24 -5.35
C SER A 66 -0.68 25.61 -4.68
N THR A 67 0.19 26.60 -4.93
CA THR A 67 0.02 27.93 -4.34
C THR A 67 -1.17 28.68 -4.94
N CYS A 68 -1.51 28.37 -6.19
CA CYS A 68 -2.68 28.94 -6.87
C CYS A 68 -3.83 27.93 -6.96
N HIS A 69 -3.55 26.68 -7.30
CA HIS A 69 -4.53 25.60 -7.42
C HIS A 69 -4.86 24.95 -6.07
N ASN A 70 -5.36 25.75 -5.15
CA ASN A 70 -5.71 25.35 -3.78
C ASN A 70 -7.24 25.31 -3.53
N GLY A 71 -8.05 25.57 -4.56
CA GLY A 71 -9.51 25.61 -4.45
C GLY A 71 -10.09 26.98 -4.09
N ALA A 72 -9.25 27.97 -3.77
CA ALA A 72 -9.67 29.35 -3.50
C ALA A 72 -9.31 30.29 -4.65
N GLN A 73 -8.02 30.35 -5.04
CA GLN A 73 -7.56 31.23 -6.15
C GLN A 73 -7.80 30.58 -7.52
N ALA A 74 -7.55 29.29 -7.64
CA ALA A 74 -7.82 28.48 -8.82
C ALA A 74 -8.31 27.10 -8.41
N THR A 75 -8.90 26.38 -9.37
CA THR A 75 -9.41 25.01 -9.16
C THR A 75 -8.33 24.13 -8.56
N GLY A 76 -8.59 23.58 -7.38
CA GLY A 76 -7.71 22.61 -6.73
C GLY A 76 -8.01 21.17 -7.15
N LYS A 77 -7.48 20.21 -6.39
CA LYS A 77 -7.78 18.78 -6.57
C LYS A 77 -9.28 18.53 -6.32
N PRO A 78 -10.04 17.96 -7.28
CA PRO A 78 -11.44 17.60 -7.06
C PRO A 78 -11.57 16.46 -6.04
N ALA A 79 -12.77 16.26 -5.49
CA ALA A 79 -13.02 15.24 -4.46
C ALA A 79 -12.72 13.80 -4.91
N ASN A 80 -12.78 13.53 -6.22
CA ASN A 80 -12.47 12.24 -6.82
C ASN A 80 -11.01 12.12 -7.30
N HIS A 81 -10.15 13.07 -6.96
CA HIS A 81 -8.72 13.00 -7.28
C HIS A 81 -8.03 11.90 -6.45
N ILE A 82 -7.06 11.22 -7.05
CA ILE A 82 -6.24 10.23 -6.35
C ILE A 82 -5.51 10.92 -5.18
N SER A 83 -5.47 10.29 -4.01
CA SER A 83 -4.79 10.84 -2.83
C SER A 83 -3.28 10.94 -3.09
N THR A 84 -2.75 12.17 -3.07
CA THR A 84 -1.33 12.47 -3.29
C THR A 84 -0.94 13.80 -2.66
N SER A 85 0.26 13.87 -2.10
CA SER A 85 0.93 15.11 -1.68
C SER A 85 1.88 15.68 -2.74
N ALA A 86 2.11 14.97 -3.84
CA ALA A 86 2.95 15.43 -4.95
C ALA A 86 2.36 16.69 -5.60
N GLN A 87 3.25 17.48 -6.20
CA GLN A 87 2.87 18.65 -6.99
C GLN A 87 2.20 18.22 -8.29
N CYS A 88 1.38 19.12 -8.85
CA CYS A 88 0.54 18.81 -10.00
C CYS A 88 1.37 18.39 -11.22
N ASP A 89 2.54 19.00 -11.40
CA ASP A 89 3.49 18.76 -12.49
C ASP A 89 4.19 17.39 -12.42
N SER A 90 4.12 16.68 -11.29
CA SER A 90 4.57 15.28 -11.20
C SER A 90 3.69 14.33 -12.01
N CYS A 91 2.43 14.70 -12.30
CA CYS A 91 1.46 13.87 -13.00
C CYS A 91 0.88 14.56 -14.24
N HIS A 92 0.61 15.85 -14.15
CA HIS A 92 -0.04 16.65 -15.19
C HIS A 92 0.98 17.53 -15.92
N SER A 93 0.66 17.92 -17.16
CA SER A 93 1.40 18.95 -17.87
C SER A 93 0.50 20.12 -18.21
N THR A 94 1.08 21.30 -18.39
CA THR A 94 0.35 22.50 -18.83
C THR A 94 -0.05 22.43 -20.30
N LEU A 95 0.60 21.57 -21.10
CA LEU A 95 0.27 21.34 -22.52
C LEU A 95 -0.87 20.34 -22.69
N ALA A 96 -0.87 19.27 -21.90
CA ALA A 96 -1.91 18.25 -21.87
C ALA A 96 -2.16 17.84 -20.41
N TRP A 97 -3.29 18.29 -19.86
CA TRP A 97 -3.66 17.99 -18.48
C TRP A 97 -4.05 16.53 -18.31
N THR A 98 -4.66 15.93 -19.33
CA THR A 98 -5.01 14.51 -19.39
C THR A 98 -4.53 13.88 -20.70
N PRO A 99 -4.13 12.59 -20.70
CA PRO A 99 -3.95 11.73 -19.53
C PRO A 99 -2.78 12.18 -18.65
N ALA A 100 -2.88 11.91 -17.35
CA ALA A 100 -1.79 12.15 -16.41
C ALA A 100 -0.76 11.01 -16.48
N ARG A 101 0.51 11.33 -16.22
CA ARG A 101 1.53 10.33 -15.87
C ARG A 101 1.23 9.80 -14.48
N PHE A 102 1.39 8.49 -14.31
CA PHE A 102 1.13 7.82 -13.03
C PHE A 102 2.38 7.10 -12.55
N ASP A 103 2.70 7.30 -11.28
CA ASP A 103 3.78 6.63 -10.56
C ASP A 103 3.28 6.31 -9.14
N HIS A 104 3.45 5.06 -8.71
CA HIS A 104 3.06 4.62 -7.37
C HIS A 104 3.81 5.37 -6.26
N ALA A 105 5.02 5.87 -6.53
CA ALA A 105 5.79 6.65 -5.56
C ALA A 105 5.16 8.01 -5.24
N ASN A 106 4.33 8.52 -6.16
CA ASN A 106 3.67 9.81 -6.03
C ASN A 106 2.26 9.72 -5.43
N VAL A 107 1.79 8.55 -5.03
CA VAL A 107 0.44 8.39 -4.46
C VAL A 107 0.50 7.83 -3.04
N SER A 108 -0.56 8.05 -2.29
CA SER A 108 -0.67 7.63 -0.89
C SER A 108 -1.96 6.86 -0.66
N GLY A 109 -1.94 5.91 0.27
CA GLY A 109 -3.09 5.07 0.61
C GLY A 109 -2.76 3.59 0.49
N SER A 110 -3.66 2.74 0.98
CA SER A 110 -3.48 1.29 0.86
C SER A 110 -3.81 0.81 -0.55
N CYS A 111 -3.15 -0.23 -1.03
CA CYS A 111 -3.36 -0.75 -2.38
C CYS A 111 -4.85 -1.01 -2.67
N SER A 112 -5.57 -1.57 -1.70
CA SER A 112 -6.99 -1.91 -1.84
C SER A 112 -7.93 -0.71 -1.99
N THR A 113 -7.52 0.51 -1.65
CA THR A 113 -8.38 1.69 -1.81
C THR A 113 -8.56 2.06 -3.28
N CYS A 114 -7.53 1.81 -4.10
CA CYS A 114 -7.55 2.04 -5.55
C CYS A 114 -7.78 0.74 -6.33
N HIS A 115 -7.08 -0.34 -5.99
CA HIS A 115 -7.20 -1.67 -6.62
C HIS A 115 -8.41 -2.45 -6.09
N ASN A 116 -9.59 -1.87 -6.27
CA ASN A 116 -10.89 -2.38 -5.80
C ASN A 116 -11.73 -3.01 -6.92
N GLY A 117 -11.22 -3.07 -8.16
CA GLY A 117 -11.94 -3.58 -9.32
C GLY A 117 -12.78 -2.54 -10.06
N THR A 118 -12.92 -1.33 -9.50
CA THR A 118 -13.64 -0.22 -10.12
C THR A 118 -12.70 0.90 -10.55
N GLN A 119 -11.86 1.41 -9.64
CA GLN A 119 -10.92 2.51 -9.94
C GLN A 119 -9.66 2.00 -10.63
N ALA A 120 -9.14 0.87 -10.16
CA ALA A 120 -8.03 0.14 -10.76
C ALA A 120 -8.28 -1.37 -10.64
N THR A 121 -7.52 -2.14 -11.40
CA THR A 121 -7.60 -3.60 -11.41
C THR A 121 -7.47 -4.16 -10.00
N GLY A 122 -8.51 -4.85 -9.52
CA GLY A 122 -8.49 -5.52 -8.23
C GLY A 122 -7.82 -6.89 -8.27
N LYS A 123 -7.99 -7.65 -7.19
CA LYS A 123 -7.56 -9.06 -7.11
C LYS A 123 -8.31 -9.88 -8.18
N PRO A 124 -7.60 -10.61 -9.08
CA PRO A 124 -8.26 -11.46 -10.08
C PRO A 124 -8.96 -12.65 -9.42
N THR A 125 -9.89 -13.30 -10.13
CA THR A 125 -10.71 -14.41 -9.59
C THR A 125 -9.89 -15.61 -9.11
N ASN A 126 -8.70 -15.83 -9.69
CA ASN A 126 -7.78 -16.89 -9.31
C ASN A 126 -6.73 -16.44 -8.27
N HIS A 127 -6.89 -15.25 -7.66
CA HIS A 127 -5.99 -14.77 -6.63
C HIS A 127 -6.14 -15.57 -5.33
N PHE A 128 -5.06 -15.61 -4.55
CA PHE A 128 -5.07 -16.17 -3.21
C PHE A 128 -6.10 -15.45 -2.31
N SER A 129 -6.98 -16.16 -1.63
CA SER A 129 -7.99 -15.51 -0.78
C SER A 129 -7.35 -14.97 0.49
N THR A 130 -7.20 -13.64 0.56
CA THR A 130 -6.53 -12.93 1.66
C THR A 130 -7.12 -11.54 1.86
N SER A 131 -7.18 -11.11 3.13
CA SER A 131 -7.51 -9.74 3.52
C SER A 131 -6.27 -8.83 3.66
N LEU A 132 -5.06 -9.40 3.54
CA LEU A 132 -3.82 -8.64 3.58
C LEU A 132 -3.75 -7.63 2.43
N GLN A 133 -3.00 -6.55 2.67
CA GLN A 133 -2.66 -5.58 1.64
C GLN A 133 -1.69 -6.18 0.63
N CYS A 134 -1.64 -5.59 -0.57
CA CYS A 134 -0.86 -6.15 -1.67
C CYS A 134 0.64 -6.12 -1.37
N ASP A 135 1.10 -5.10 -0.65
CA ASP A 135 2.50 -4.86 -0.27
C ASP A 135 3.06 -5.88 0.73
N GLU A 136 2.22 -6.69 1.36
CA GLU A 136 2.65 -7.85 2.15
C GLU A 136 3.27 -8.95 1.25
N CYS A 137 2.81 -9.04 -0.01
CA CYS A 137 3.22 -10.10 -0.93
C CYS A 137 3.93 -9.59 -2.19
N HIS A 138 3.59 -8.38 -2.66
CA HIS A 138 4.02 -7.81 -3.93
C HIS A 138 4.78 -6.50 -3.72
N ALA A 139 5.76 -6.20 -4.57
CA ALA A 139 6.33 -4.86 -4.66
C ALA A 139 5.80 -4.16 -5.92
N THR A 140 5.62 -2.83 -5.85
CA THR A 140 5.18 -2.03 -7.01
C THR A 140 6.21 -2.03 -8.15
N SER A 141 7.50 -2.18 -7.82
CA SER A 141 8.60 -2.29 -8.78
C SER A 141 8.80 -3.70 -9.33
N THR A 142 8.44 -4.73 -8.56
CA THR A 142 8.54 -6.15 -8.93
C THR A 142 7.31 -6.90 -8.42
N TRP A 143 6.25 -6.91 -9.22
CA TRP A 143 4.98 -7.54 -8.85
C TRP A 143 5.09 -9.06 -8.74
N THR A 144 6.01 -9.67 -9.51
CA THR A 144 6.36 -11.08 -9.46
C THR A 144 7.89 -11.24 -9.51
N PRO A 145 8.49 -12.18 -8.75
CA PRO A 145 7.89 -13.10 -7.78
C PRO A 145 7.44 -12.44 -6.47
N LEU A 146 6.69 -13.17 -5.65
CA LEU A 146 6.23 -12.71 -4.33
C LEU A 146 7.39 -12.60 -3.33
N THR A 147 7.33 -11.65 -2.40
CA THR A 147 8.34 -11.45 -1.33
C THR A 147 7.85 -11.79 0.07
N PHE A 148 6.67 -12.42 0.19
CA PHE A 148 6.04 -12.72 1.47
C PHE A 148 6.89 -13.63 2.37
N ARG A 149 6.92 -13.31 3.66
CA ARG A 149 7.51 -14.15 4.72
C ARG A 149 6.54 -14.24 5.90
N HIS A 150 6.32 -15.45 6.41
CA HIS A 150 5.56 -15.63 7.63
C HIS A 150 6.31 -15.00 8.82
N SER A 151 5.58 -14.26 9.65
CA SER A 151 6.10 -13.59 10.85
C SER A 151 5.43 -14.08 12.14
N SER A 152 4.53 -15.08 12.07
CA SER A 152 3.82 -15.60 13.25
C SER A 152 4.65 -16.64 14.01
N ALA A 153 4.46 -16.68 15.33
CA ALA A 153 5.02 -17.73 16.19
C ALA A 153 4.43 -19.12 15.87
N ASP A 154 3.22 -19.17 15.31
CA ASP A 154 2.54 -20.39 14.85
C ASP A 154 3.16 -20.99 13.57
N TYR A 155 4.22 -20.38 13.03
CA TYR A 155 5.09 -20.99 12.04
C TYR A 155 6.33 -21.53 12.78
N PRO A 156 6.24 -22.72 13.42
CA PRO A 156 7.25 -23.17 14.36
C PRO A 156 8.55 -23.53 13.65
N GLY A 157 9.66 -22.93 14.09
CA GLY A 157 11.00 -23.29 13.65
C GLY A 157 11.39 -22.78 12.27
N ASP A 158 12.59 -23.19 11.85
CA ASP A 158 13.14 -22.90 10.53
C ASP A 158 12.57 -23.87 9.50
N HIS A 159 11.29 -23.71 9.14
CA HIS A 159 10.75 -24.27 7.88
C HIS A 159 11.38 -23.59 6.64
N ARG A 160 12.69 -23.27 6.73
CA ARG A 160 13.52 -22.48 5.81
C ARG A 160 13.76 -23.14 4.46
N GLY A 161 13.30 -24.38 4.29
CA GLY A 161 13.24 -25.03 3.00
C GLY A 161 12.45 -24.17 2.04
N ASN A 162 12.76 -24.29 0.74
CA ASN A 162 12.06 -23.63 -0.35
C ASN A 162 10.62 -24.15 -0.51
N LEU A 163 9.83 -24.06 0.56
CA LEU A 163 8.46 -24.52 0.64
C LEU A 163 7.60 -23.57 -0.17
N THR A 164 6.83 -24.15 -1.09
CA THR A 164 5.82 -23.40 -1.81
C THR A 164 4.65 -23.09 -0.88
N CYS A 165 3.89 -22.02 -1.12
CA CYS A 165 2.71 -21.70 -0.33
C CYS A 165 1.72 -22.89 -0.25
N ARG A 166 1.64 -23.69 -1.32
CA ARG A 166 0.76 -24.86 -1.44
C ARG A 166 1.14 -26.02 -0.51
N SER A 167 2.36 -26.01 0.06
CA SER A 167 2.79 -27.00 1.04
C SER A 167 1.95 -26.95 2.32
N CYS A 168 1.45 -25.76 2.68
CA CYS A 168 0.57 -25.59 3.86
C CYS A 168 -0.83 -25.11 3.45
N HIS A 169 -0.93 -24.20 2.48
CA HIS A 169 -2.21 -23.70 1.98
C HIS A 169 -2.80 -24.65 0.92
N THR A 170 -3.31 -25.78 1.39
CA THR A 170 -3.95 -26.82 0.54
C THR A 170 -5.30 -26.38 -0.03
N THR A 171 -5.90 -25.34 0.55
CA THR A 171 -7.09 -24.66 0.05
C THR A 171 -6.76 -23.22 -0.33
N ASN A 172 -7.64 -22.54 -1.07
CA ASN A 172 -7.45 -21.14 -1.43
C ASN A 172 -7.83 -20.20 -0.26
N ALA A 173 -7.15 -20.31 0.88
CA ALA A 173 -7.41 -19.51 2.07
C ALA A 173 -6.13 -19.12 2.80
N GLN A 174 -6.09 -17.88 3.27
CA GLN A 174 -5.01 -17.36 4.12
C GLN A 174 -4.89 -18.12 5.44
N ALA A 175 -6.02 -18.49 6.06
CA ALA A 175 -6.00 -19.30 7.27
C ALA A 175 -5.62 -20.74 6.91
N VAL A 176 -4.58 -21.26 7.55
CA VAL A 176 -4.25 -22.69 7.49
C VAL A 176 -5.01 -23.39 8.61
N THR A 177 -5.70 -24.47 8.28
CA THR A 177 -6.32 -25.34 9.28
C THR A 177 -5.34 -26.44 9.62
N TRP A 178 -5.06 -26.62 10.91
CA TRP A 178 -4.29 -27.75 11.40
C TRP A 178 -4.96 -29.07 11.04
N THR A 179 -4.20 -30.00 10.48
CA THR A 179 -4.72 -31.31 10.09
C THR A 179 -5.20 -32.12 11.29
N THR A 180 -4.55 -31.96 12.44
CA THR A 180 -4.93 -32.60 13.71
C THR A 180 -5.05 -31.54 14.82
N PRO A 181 -6.22 -30.89 14.97
CA PRO A 181 -6.41 -29.78 15.91
C PRO A 181 -6.12 -30.09 17.38
N ALA A 182 -6.21 -31.36 17.79
CA ALA A 182 -5.94 -31.79 19.15
C ALA A 182 -4.47 -31.61 19.58
N TYR A 183 -3.54 -31.47 18.63
CA TYR A 183 -2.11 -31.31 18.90
C TYR A 183 -1.59 -29.89 18.64
N GLN A 184 -2.49 -28.91 18.44
CA GLN A 184 -2.07 -27.51 18.35
C GLN A 184 -1.48 -27.02 19.67
N PRO A 185 -0.43 -26.18 19.65
CA PRO A 185 0.29 -25.62 18.50
C PRO A 185 1.56 -26.42 18.11
N ASP A 186 1.68 -27.67 18.57
CA ASP A 186 2.89 -28.46 18.41
C ASP A 186 3.03 -29.05 16.98
N CYS A 187 4.22 -29.55 16.63
CA CYS A 187 4.53 -30.13 15.31
C CYS A 187 3.50 -31.18 14.85
N ALA A 188 3.04 -32.03 15.78
CA ALA A 188 2.04 -33.05 15.52
C ALA A 188 0.68 -32.47 15.08
N GLY A 189 0.40 -31.19 15.30
CA GLY A 189 -0.80 -30.52 14.79
C GLY A 189 -0.95 -30.63 13.27
N CYS A 190 0.17 -30.70 12.54
CA CYS A 190 0.21 -30.95 11.10
C CYS A 190 0.82 -32.32 10.76
N HIS A 191 1.83 -32.75 11.52
CA HIS A 191 2.67 -33.91 11.21
C HIS A 191 2.30 -35.20 11.99
N ALA A 192 1.12 -35.27 12.63
CA ALA A 192 0.74 -36.46 13.40
C ALA A 192 0.76 -37.76 12.58
N ASN A 193 0.46 -37.68 11.28
CA ASN A 193 0.48 -38.83 10.37
C ASN A 193 1.89 -39.25 9.95
N ASP A 194 2.89 -38.39 10.15
CA ASP A 194 4.29 -38.69 9.86
C ASP A 194 4.95 -39.46 11.03
N PHE A 195 4.30 -39.48 12.21
CA PHE A 195 4.82 -40.15 13.40
C PHE A 195 4.91 -41.66 13.20
N ARG A 196 6.14 -42.18 13.28
CA ARG A 196 6.42 -43.62 13.29
C ARG A 196 6.58 -44.10 14.71
N SER A 197 5.69 -44.96 15.20
CA SER A 197 5.78 -45.44 16.60
C SER A 197 6.99 -46.37 16.82
N ASP A 198 7.39 -47.14 15.82
CA ASP A 198 8.40 -48.21 15.98
C ASP A 198 9.76 -47.77 16.54
N PRO A 199 10.35 -46.66 16.06
CA PRO A 199 11.58 -46.11 16.64
C PRO A 199 11.43 -45.65 18.10
N HIS A 200 10.22 -45.29 18.54
CA HIS A 200 9.97 -44.59 19.80
C HIS A 200 9.64 -45.53 20.97
N LYS A 201 10.59 -46.36 21.38
CA LYS A 201 10.40 -47.31 22.49
C LYS A 201 10.59 -46.65 23.86
N LYS A 202 9.69 -46.93 24.80
CA LYS A 202 9.84 -46.57 26.22
C LYS A 202 10.65 -47.63 26.98
N TRP A 203 10.31 -48.90 26.80
CA TRP A 203 11.03 -50.06 27.33
C TRP A 203 10.64 -51.30 26.53
N GLU A 204 11.41 -52.39 26.68
CA GLU A 204 11.23 -53.62 25.88
C GLU A 204 10.86 -54.86 26.71
N SER A 205 11.07 -54.82 28.03
CA SER A 205 10.86 -55.95 28.94
C SER A 205 9.94 -55.57 30.11
N PRO A 206 8.99 -56.43 30.51
CA PRO A 206 8.67 -57.75 29.92
C PRO A 206 7.89 -57.66 28.59
N THR A 207 7.38 -56.47 28.25
CA THR A 207 6.70 -56.18 26.99
C THR A 207 7.23 -54.88 26.41
N THR A 208 7.23 -54.79 25.07
CA THR A 208 7.63 -53.55 24.41
C THR A 208 6.50 -52.53 24.46
N VAL A 209 6.76 -51.39 25.08
CA VAL A 209 5.85 -50.24 25.09
C VAL A 209 6.53 -49.09 24.37
N ARG A 210 5.76 -48.38 23.55
CA ARG A 210 6.23 -47.26 22.72
C ARG A 210 5.54 -45.96 23.12
N TYR A 211 6.19 -44.84 22.84
CA TYR A 211 5.57 -43.53 22.93
C TYR A 211 4.49 -43.38 21.85
N THR A 212 3.47 -42.62 22.20
CA THR A 212 2.44 -42.16 21.27
C THR A 212 2.79 -40.78 20.72
N VAL A 213 2.20 -40.43 19.58
CA VAL A 213 2.30 -39.06 19.03
C VAL A 213 1.84 -37.99 20.02
N SER A 214 0.87 -38.31 20.90
CA SER A 214 0.40 -37.38 21.92
C SER A 214 1.45 -37.10 23.00
N GLU A 215 2.34 -38.06 23.27
CA GLU A 215 3.41 -37.91 24.27
C GLU A 215 4.64 -37.22 23.68
N LEU A 216 4.83 -37.30 22.36
CA LEU A 216 5.94 -36.68 21.60
C LEU A 216 5.41 -35.70 20.54
N ARG A 217 4.41 -34.91 20.92
CA ARG A 217 3.66 -34.02 20.02
C ARG A 217 4.48 -32.84 19.49
N ASP A 218 5.52 -32.45 20.24
CA ASP A 218 6.52 -31.45 19.84
C ASP A 218 7.57 -32.04 18.88
N CYS A 219 7.48 -33.34 18.59
CA CYS A 219 8.43 -34.08 17.78
C CYS A 219 9.89 -33.89 18.24
N SER A 220 10.16 -33.67 19.53
CA SER A 220 11.54 -33.55 20.05
C SER A 220 12.26 -34.91 20.20
N GLY A 221 11.55 -36.01 19.91
CA GLY A 221 12.01 -37.38 20.08
C GLY A 221 12.00 -37.86 21.53
N ALA A 222 12.26 -39.17 21.71
CA ALA A 222 12.42 -39.75 23.03
C ALA A 222 13.91 -39.88 23.37
N CYS A 223 14.40 -39.07 24.32
CA CYS A 223 15.81 -39.10 24.74
C CYS A 223 16.20 -40.40 25.44
N HIS A 224 15.26 -41.14 26.05
CA HIS A 224 15.57 -42.30 26.89
C HIS A 224 14.72 -43.52 26.54
N ILE A 225 15.37 -44.68 26.56
CA ILE A 225 14.73 -45.99 26.72
C ILE A 225 15.03 -46.47 28.13
N TYR A 226 14.01 -46.90 28.86
CA TYR A 226 14.09 -47.40 30.23
C TYR A 226 14.22 -48.92 30.29
N THR A 227 14.74 -49.42 31.41
CA THR A 227 14.88 -50.87 31.64
C THR A 227 13.53 -51.58 31.77
N ASN A 228 12.52 -50.91 32.32
CA ASN A 228 11.17 -51.44 32.55
C ASN A 228 10.15 -50.30 32.74
N SER A 229 8.91 -50.67 33.07
CA SER A 229 7.77 -49.75 33.27
C SER A 229 7.91 -48.74 34.41
N SER A 230 8.87 -48.90 35.34
CA SER A 230 9.09 -47.93 36.42
C SER A 230 9.67 -46.60 35.93
N MET A 231 10.29 -46.58 34.74
CA MET A 231 10.99 -45.42 34.18
C MET A 231 12.04 -44.77 35.13
N THR A 232 12.57 -45.52 36.09
CA THR A 232 13.55 -44.99 37.07
C THR A 232 15.00 -45.19 36.63
N GLN A 233 15.27 -46.15 35.75
CA GLN A 233 16.60 -46.48 35.26
C GLN A 233 16.63 -46.44 33.73
N ILE A 234 17.53 -45.62 33.19
CA ILE A 234 17.76 -45.49 31.75
C ILE A 234 18.61 -46.68 31.29
N LYS A 235 18.13 -47.37 30.25
CA LYS A 235 18.85 -48.43 29.52
C LYS A 235 19.72 -47.83 28.40
N GLU A 236 19.17 -46.87 27.67
CA GLU A 236 19.81 -46.24 26.50
C GLU A 236 19.41 -44.76 26.43
N THR A 237 20.37 -43.90 26.13
CA THR A 237 20.13 -42.48 25.82
C THR A 237 20.34 -42.27 24.33
N ARG A 238 19.44 -41.52 23.71
CA ARG A 238 19.49 -41.13 22.29
C ARG A 238 19.59 -39.62 22.20
N ASN A 239 20.45 -39.13 21.30
CA ASN A 239 20.59 -37.71 21.00
C ASN A 239 20.63 -37.50 19.48
N SER A 240 20.14 -36.33 19.03
CA SER A 240 20.24 -35.81 17.65
C SER A 240 19.15 -36.18 16.63
N GLU A 241 18.02 -36.76 17.05
CA GLU A 241 16.87 -37.05 16.17
C GLU A 241 15.83 -35.92 16.24
N HIS A 242 15.09 -35.73 15.15
CA HIS A 242 14.10 -34.70 14.83
C HIS A 242 14.61 -33.25 14.75
N ARG A 243 15.75 -33.02 14.09
CA ARG A 243 16.13 -31.64 13.72
C ARG A 243 15.29 -31.20 12.52
N VAL A 244 14.48 -30.16 12.69
CA VAL A 244 13.73 -29.56 11.58
C VAL A 244 14.74 -28.98 10.58
N ASN A 245 14.85 -29.60 9.41
CA ASN A 245 15.64 -29.07 8.30
C ASN A 245 14.87 -29.18 6.97
N ASP A 246 15.42 -28.56 5.94
CA ASP A 246 14.79 -28.38 4.63
C ASP A 246 14.41 -29.69 3.91
N ALA A 247 14.93 -30.85 4.35
CA ALA A 247 14.72 -32.16 3.75
C ALA A 247 13.78 -33.09 4.55
N GLY A 248 13.37 -32.71 5.76
CA GLY A 248 12.46 -33.48 6.60
C GLY A 248 12.77 -33.39 8.10
N PHE A 249 12.26 -34.37 8.85
CA PHE A 249 12.70 -34.65 10.21
C PHE A 249 13.83 -35.70 10.11
N ASP A 250 15.08 -35.28 10.31
CA ASP A 250 16.20 -36.20 10.58
C ASP A 250 16.13 -36.64 12.03
#